data_AF-A0A925TGD9-F1
#
_entry.id   AF-A0A925TGD9-F1
#
_cell.length_a   1.000
_cell.length_b   1.000
_cell.length_c   1.000
_cell.angle_alpha   90.00
_cell.angle_beta   90.00
_cell.angle_gamma   90.00
#
_symmetry.space_group_name_H-M   'P 1'
#
loop_
_entity.id
_entity.type
_entity.pdbx_description
1 polymer ?
#
loop_
_entity_poly.entity_id
_entity_poly.type
_entity_poly.pdbx_seq_one_letter_code
_entity_poly.pdbx_strand_id
1 'polypeptide(L)'
;DEAGLCLINDEPHRSLYMFNHIEYDTQSLSEEYWRDVNAGRPIGIPANYFPKNDPRTQPENRWRSHAHLLFGNWINEVYQTTPYDLAVIGR
;
A
#
# COMPACT_ATOMS: atom_id res chain seq x y z
N ASP A 1 -16.78 -2.92 -8.65
CA ASP A 1 -17.38 -3.36 -7.38
C ASP A 1 -16.67 -4.55 -6.71
N GLU A 2 -15.40 -4.85 -7.03
CA GLU A 2 -14.65 -5.97 -6.41
C GLU A 2 -13.70 -5.57 -5.26
N ALA A 3 -13.33 -4.30 -5.15
CA ALA A 3 -12.41 -3.86 -4.09
C ALA A 3 -13.18 -3.64 -2.78
N GLY A 4 -12.67 -4.22 -1.69
CA GLY A 4 -13.21 -4.03 -0.34
C GLY A 4 -12.92 -2.63 0.22
N LEU A 5 -13.08 -2.48 1.55
CA LEU A 5 -12.68 -1.24 2.22
C LEU A 5 -11.21 -0.93 1.96
N CYS A 6 -10.91 0.31 1.62
CA CYS A 6 -9.55 0.76 1.31
C CYS A 6 -8.94 1.50 2.51
N LEU A 7 -9.55 2.63 2.88
CA LEU A 7 -9.03 3.55 3.88
C LEU A 7 -10.18 4.03 4.79
N ILE A 8 -9.96 4.01 6.10
CA ILE A 8 -10.88 4.56 7.10
C ILE A 8 -10.13 5.56 7.97
N ASN A 9 -10.66 6.77 8.08
CA ASN A 9 -10.21 7.77 9.05
C ASN A 9 -11.09 7.72 10.31
N ASP A 10 -10.47 7.51 11.46
CA ASP A 10 -11.08 7.53 12.79
C ASP A 10 -10.49 8.70 13.59
N GLU A 11 -11.04 9.88 13.33
CA GLU A 11 -10.60 11.13 13.93
C GLU A 11 -10.66 11.13 15.47
N PRO A 12 -11.72 10.63 16.14
CA PRO A 12 -11.76 10.53 17.60
C PRO A 12 -10.59 9.75 18.22
N HIS A 13 -10.10 8.72 17.53
CA HIS A 13 -8.98 7.90 17.99
C HIS A 13 -7.65 8.27 17.31
N ARG A 14 -7.61 9.34 16.52
CA ARG A 14 -6.43 9.79 15.73
C ARG A 14 -5.79 8.63 14.95
N SER A 15 -6.62 7.77 14.36
CA SER A 15 -6.18 6.52 13.73
C SER A 15 -6.62 6.47 12.27
N LEU A 16 -5.70 6.04 11.41
CA LEU A 16 -5.94 5.83 9.99
C LEU A 16 -5.73 4.35 9.67
N TYR A 17 -6.79 3.67 9.19
CA TYR A 17 -6.75 2.25 8.87
C TYR A 17 -6.67 2.05 7.36
N MET A 18 -5.57 1.45 6.88
CA MET A 18 -5.38 1.07 5.48
C MET A 18 -5.47 -0.46 5.38
N PHE A 19 -6.43 -0.96 4.60
CA PHE A 19 -6.70 -2.40 4.44
C PHE A 19 -6.07 -3.00 3.18
N ASN A 20 -5.55 -2.14 2.30
CA ASN A 20 -4.86 -2.52 1.09
C ASN A 20 -3.36 -2.31 1.23
N HIS A 21 -2.59 -2.92 0.34
CA HIS A 21 -1.13 -2.81 0.32
C HIS A 21 -0.63 -1.73 -0.65
N ILE A 22 -0.97 -0.46 -0.38
CA ILE A 22 -0.56 0.65 -1.25
C ILE A 22 0.97 0.89 -1.21
N GLU A 23 1.65 0.39 -0.19
CA GLU A 23 3.08 0.46 0.02
C GLU A 23 3.88 -0.53 -0.84
N TYR A 24 3.22 -1.53 -1.44
CA TYR A 24 3.90 -2.59 -2.18
C TYR A 24 4.77 -2.06 -3.32
N ASP A 25 5.89 -2.72 -3.51
CA ASP A 25 6.72 -2.53 -4.67
C ASP A 25 6.10 -3.14 -5.91
N THR A 26 6.58 -2.72 -7.07
CA THR A 26 6.09 -3.18 -8.37
C THR A 26 6.14 -4.69 -8.53
N GLN A 27 7.00 -5.40 -7.79
CA GLN A 27 7.21 -6.85 -7.93
C GLN A 27 6.55 -7.70 -6.83
N SER A 28 6.04 -7.09 -5.76
CA SER A 28 5.59 -7.83 -4.57
C SER A 28 4.49 -8.86 -4.90
N LEU A 29 3.44 -8.46 -5.66
CA LEU A 29 2.37 -9.39 -6.06
C LEU A 29 2.84 -10.47 -7.05
N SER A 30 3.85 -10.17 -7.88
CA SER A 30 4.42 -11.20 -8.78
C SER A 30 5.22 -12.24 -8.00
N GLU A 31 5.97 -11.81 -7.00
CA GLU A 31 6.73 -12.72 -6.14
C GLU A 31 5.79 -13.63 -5.34
N GLU A 32 4.71 -13.08 -4.78
CA GLU A 32 3.65 -13.85 -4.13
C GLU A 32 2.99 -14.86 -5.09
N TYR A 33 2.62 -14.40 -6.29
CA TYR A 33 2.04 -15.26 -7.32
C TYR A 33 2.95 -16.46 -7.66
N TRP A 34 4.23 -16.20 -7.95
CA TRP A 34 5.17 -17.26 -8.30
C TRP A 34 5.48 -18.18 -7.11
N ARG A 35 5.58 -17.65 -5.90
CA ARG A 35 5.72 -18.45 -4.67
C ARG A 35 4.57 -19.45 -4.55
N ASP A 36 3.35 -18.99 -4.74
CA ASP A 36 2.14 -19.81 -4.52
C ASP A 36 1.89 -20.80 -5.67
N VAL A 37 2.20 -20.42 -6.92
CA VAL A 37 2.23 -21.35 -8.07
C VAL A 37 3.25 -22.46 -7.84
N ASN A 38 4.47 -22.12 -7.40
CA ASN A 38 5.52 -23.11 -7.12
C ASN A 38 5.16 -24.03 -5.95
N ALA A 39 4.33 -23.56 -5.02
CA ALA A 39 3.77 -24.36 -3.94
C ALA A 39 2.55 -25.21 -4.37
N GLY A 40 2.14 -25.16 -5.64
CA GLY A 40 1.00 -25.91 -6.17
C GLY A 40 -0.36 -25.45 -5.65
N ARG A 41 -0.45 -24.20 -5.17
CA ARG A 41 -1.71 -23.66 -4.63
C ARG A 41 -2.69 -23.32 -5.78
N PRO A 42 -4.00 -23.57 -5.61
CA PRO A 42 -5.00 -23.19 -6.60
C PRO A 42 -5.28 -21.69 -6.51
N ILE A 43 -4.43 -20.87 -7.14
CA ILE A 43 -4.55 -19.41 -7.17
C ILE A 43 -4.75 -18.88 -8.60
N GLY A 44 -5.42 -17.74 -8.71
CA GLY A 44 -5.58 -17.01 -9.97
C GLY A 44 -4.45 -15.98 -10.19
N ILE A 45 -4.40 -15.45 -11.41
CA ILE A 45 -3.51 -14.32 -11.74
C ILE A 45 -4.05 -13.06 -11.02
N PRO A 46 -3.19 -12.26 -10.36
CA PRO A 46 -3.61 -11.00 -9.74
C PRO A 46 -4.28 -10.06 -10.75
N ALA A 47 -5.49 -9.60 -10.41
CA ALA A 47 -6.31 -8.79 -11.30
C ALA A 47 -5.65 -7.42 -11.57
N ASN A 48 -5.68 -6.99 -12.84
CA ASN A 48 -5.19 -5.67 -13.28
C ASN A 48 -3.71 -5.37 -12.97
N TYR A 49 -2.91 -6.40 -12.69
CA TYR A 49 -1.50 -6.27 -12.30
C TYR A 49 -0.55 -6.49 -13.47
N PHE A 50 -0.70 -7.61 -14.18
CA PHE A 50 0.12 -7.92 -15.36
C PHE A 50 -0.51 -7.37 -16.65
N PRO A 51 0.28 -6.75 -17.55
CA PRO A 51 -0.17 -6.41 -18.89
C PRO A 51 -0.84 -7.59 -19.60
N LYS A 52 -2.07 -7.36 -20.08
CA LYS A 52 -2.88 -8.37 -20.80
C LYS A 52 -3.07 -9.69 -20.03
N ASN A 53 -2.97 -9.67 -18.70
CA ASN A 53 -3.03 -10.86 -17.83
C ASN A 53 -1.96 -11.93 -18.15
N ASP A 54 -0.78 -11.52 -18.64
CA ASP A 54 0.33 -12.46 -18.87
C ASP A 54 1.39 -12.36 -17.75
N PRO A 55 1.52 -13.35 -16.86
CA PRO A 55 2.43 -13.31 -15.71
C PRO A 55 3.92 -13.35 -16.09
N ARG A 56 4.24 -13.53 -17.38
CA ARG A 56 5.61 -13.46 -17.91
C ARG A 56 6.01 -12.02 -18.29
N THR A 57 5.05 -11.10 -18.31
CA THR A 57 5.31 -9.69 -18.61
C THR A 57 5.65 -8.93 -17.33
N GLN A 58 6.41 -7.86 -17.47
CA GLN A 58 6.74 -7.01 -16.32
C GLN A 58 5.48 -6.24 -15.86
N PRO A 59 5.12 -6.31 -14.57
CA PRO A 59 3.96 -5.59 -14.04
C PRO A 59 4.17 -4.08 -14.07
N GLU A 60 3.07 -3.34 -14.22
CA GLU A 60 3.06 -1.88 -14.21
C GLU A 60 2.68 -1.36 -12.82
N ASN A 61 3.47 -0.44 -12.26
CA ASN A 61 3.11 0.20 -11.01
C ASN A 61 2.12 1.34 -11.25
N ARG A 62 0.87 1.12 -10.87
CA ARG A 62 -0.23 2.09 -11.04
C ARG A 62 -0.66 2.79 -9.74
N TRP A 63 -0.02 2.45 -8.61
CA TRP A 63 -0.43 2.90 -7.27
C TRP A 63 0.61 3.76 -6.54
N ARG A 64 1.90 3.68 -6.91
CA ARG A 64 3.00 4.36 -6.20
C ARG A 64 2.81 5.87 -6.02
N SER A 65 2.24 6.56 -7.01
CA SER A 65 1.94 8.00 -6.88
C SER A 65 0.99 8.28 -5.72
N HIS A 66 -0.04 7.45 -5.55
CA HIS A 66 -1.02 7.57 -4.48
C HIS A 66 -0.43 7.17 -3.13
N ALA A 67 0.48 6.18 -3.11
CA ALA A 67 1.25 5.82 -1.92
C ALA A 67 2.05 7.03 -1.40
N HIS A 68 2.81 7.70 -2.28
CA HIS A 68 3.58 8.89 -1.90
C HIS A 68 2.69 10.02 -1.38
N LEU A 69 1.54 10.27 -2.02
CA LEU A 69 0.59 11.28 -1.54
C LEU A 69 0.06 10.94 -0.16
N LEU A 70 -0.33 9.68 0.08
CA LEU A 70 -0.86 9.23 1.36
C LEU A 70 0.16 9.42 2.49
N PHE A 71 1.35 8.84 2.35
CA PHE A 71 2.38 8.93 3.38
C PHE A 71 2.86 10.36 3.59
N GLY A 72 3.01 11.15 2.52
CA GLY A 72 3.39 12.56 2.62
C GLY A 72 2.36 13.39 3.37
N ASN A 73 1.07 13.25 3.03
CA ASN A 73 -0.01 13.95 3.70
C ASN A 73 -0.14 13.53 5.17
N TRP A 74 -0.08 12.22 5.43
CA TRP A 74 -0.21 11.67 6.78
C TRP A 74 0.92 12.14 7.71
N ILE A 75 2.18 12.08 7.28
CA ILE A 75 3.31 12.57 8.07
C ILE A 75 3.18 14.07 8.33
N ASN A 76 2.80 14.84 7.31
CA ASN A 76 2.60 16.28 7.46
C ASN A 76 1.47 16.59 8.45
N GLU A 77 0.36 15.88 8.38
CA GLU A 77 -0.75 16.02 9.34
C GLU A 77 -0.31 15.71 10.76
N VAL A 78 0.39 14.58 10.98
CA VAL A 78 0.91 14.20 12.31
C VAL A 78 1.85 15.27 12.86
N TYR A 79 2.74 15.81 12.02
CA TYR A 79 3.66 16.88 12.40
C TYR A 79 2.94 18.17 12.78
N GLN A 80 1.89 18.56 12.05
CA GLN A 80 1.14 19.79 12.31
C GLN A 80 0.21 19.69 13.52
N THR A 81 -0.32 18.50 13.80
CA THR A 81 -1.37 18.30 14.81
C THR A 81 -0.85 17.78 16.15
N THR A 82 0.39 17.27 16.21
CA THR A 82 0.98 16.74 17.44
C THR A 82 1.75 17.84 18.16
N PRO A 83 1.41 18.18 19.42
CA PRO A 83 2.22 19.11 20.21
C PRO A 83 3.62 18.56 20.48
N TYR A 84 4.65 19.37 20.27
CA TYR A 84 6.05 19.06 20.62
C TYR A 84 6.81 20.33 21.02
N ASP A 85 7.91 20.17 21.77
CA ASP A 85 8.87 21.24 22.04
C ASP A 85 10.17 20.97 21.27
N LEU A 86 10.57 21.90 20.41
CA LEU A 86 11.79 21.79 19.61
C LEU A 86 13.05 21.67 20.48
N ALA A 87 13.06 22.27 21.67
CA ALA A 87 14.22 22.27 22.53
C ALA A 87 14.54 20.90 23.13
N VAL A 88 13.59 19.95 23.13
CA VAL A 88 13.78 18.60 23.70
C VAL A 88 14.07 17.53 22.64
N ILE A 89 14.02 17.86 21.36
CA ILE A 89 14.26 16.89 20.27
C ILE A 89 15.76 16.61 20.15
N GLY A 90 16.14 15.32 20.20
CA GLY A 90 17.52 14.86 19.96
C GLY A 90 18.52 15.18 21.07
N ARG A 91 18.05 15.60 22.25
CA ARG A 91 18.85 15.72 23.47
C ARG A 91 18.97 14.40 24.22
#